data_AF-A0A2N5AA75-F1
#
_entry.id   AF-A0A2N5AA75-F1
#
_cell.length_a   1.000
_cell.length_b   1.000
_cell.length_c   1.000
_cell.angle_alpha   90.00
_cell.angle_beta   90.00
_cell.angle_gamma   90.00
#
_symmetry.space_group_name_H-M   'P 1'
#
loop_
_entity.id
_entity.type
_entity.pdbx_description
1 polymer ?
#
loop_
_entity_poly.entity_id
_entity_poly.type
_entity_poly.pdbx_seq_one_letter_code
_entity_poly.pdbx_strand_id
1 'polypeptide(L)'
;MLSVLWNLAAFIIALGVLITVHEFGHFWVARRCGIRVERFSIGFGKALWRRMDKQGTEFVIALIPLGGYVKMLDERVEAVAPEMRHYAFNNKTVGQRAAVIAAGPIANFIFAIFAYWLVFIIGVPGVRPVVGEITPNSVAAQAQIAKGTELKAIDGIETPDWDAVRMQLVAKIGNPQTILTVAPFGTNQRQDKIVDLRHWAFEPDKQDPVTSLGIQPRSAQIDTVLAEVQTGSAAQKAGLQAGDRIVKVDGQPLTQWMTFVNLVRDNPGKALALEIERQGSALPLTLTPDAKTVKGKAEGFAGVVPKVIPLPEEYKTVRQYGPFAAIAEATDKTWQLMSLTV
;
A
#
# COMPACT_ATOMS: atom_id res chain seq x y z
N MET A 1 -3.42 9.46 -18.83
CA MET A 1 -4.81 9.03 -19.14
C MET A 1 -4.96 7.52 -19.21
N LEU A 2 -4.07 6.78 -19.90
CA LEU A 2 -4.12 5.32 -19.95
C LEU A 2 -4.03 4.64 -18.57
N SER A 3 -3.15 5.13 -17.68
CA SER A 3 -3.02 4.66 -16.30
C SER A 3 -4.30 4.87 -15.47
N VAL A 4 -5.00 5.99 -15.69
CA VAL A 4 -6.26 6.29 -15.00
C VAL A 4 -7.36 5.34 -15.45
N LEU A 5 -7.47 5.08 -16.76
CA LEU A 5 -8.43 4.11 -17.32
C LEU A 5 -8.15 2.69 -16.84
N TRP A 6 -6.87 2.29 -16.79
CA TRP A 6 -6.46 0.98 -16.26
C TRP A 6 -6.83 0.83 -14.78
N ASN A 7 -6.49 1.81 -13.94
CA ASN A 7 -6.82 1.79 -12.52
C ASN A 7 -8.33 1.79 -12.29
N LEU A 8 -9.09 2.55 -13.08
CA LEU A 8 -10.55 2.58 -13.00
C LEU A 8 -11.15 1.21 -13.39
N ALA A 9 -10.65 0.59 -14.46
CA ALA A 9 -11.09 -0.74 -14.88
C ALA A 9 -10.76 -1.79 -13.81
N ALA A 10 -9.54 -1.79 -13.27
CA ALA A 10 -9.13 -2.68 -12.19
C ALA A 10 -9.98 -2.49 -10.93
N PHE A 11 -10.28 -1.24 -10.56
CA PHE A 11 -11.16 -0.92 -9.44
C PHE A 11 -12.58 -1.46 -9.64
N ILE A 12 -13.17 -1.26 -10.83
CA ILE A 12 -14.50 -1.79 -11.17
C ILE A 12 -14.52 -3.31 -11.08
N ILE A 13 -13.48 -3.99 -11.58
CA ILE A 13 -13.37 -5.45 -11.51
C ILE A 13 -13.25 -5.90 -10.05
N ALA A 14 -12.36 -5.29 -9.27
CA ALA A 14 -12.15 -5.65 -7.87
C ALA A 14 -13.42 -5.47 -7.03
N LEU A 15 -14.11 -4.33 -7.19
CA LEU A 15 -15.38 -4.05 -6.53
C LEU A 15 -16.48 -5.01 -6.98
N GLY A 16 -16.57 -5.30 -8.28
CA GLY A 16 -17.53 -6.25 -8.83
C GLY A 16 -17.35 -7.65 -8.27
N VAL A 17 -16.10 -8.14 -8.15
CA VAL A 17 -15.79 -9.44 -7.53
C VAL A 17 -16.19 -9.43 -6.05
N LEU A 18 -15.79 -8.41 -5.29
CA LEU A 18 -16.09 -8.31 -3.86
C LEU A 18 -17.60 -8.29 -3.57
N ILE A 19 -18.38 -7.53 -4.35
CA ILE A 19 -19.84 -7.50 -4.20
C ILE A 19 -20.46 -8.82 -4.65
N THR A 20 -20.00 -9.40 -5.77
CA THR A 20 -20.55 -10.68 -6.26
C THR A 20 -20.38 -11.79 -5.21
N VAL A 21 -19.23 -11.86 -4.54
CA VAL A 21 -18.97 -12.85 -3.50
C VAL A 21 -19.85 -12.59 -2.27
N HIS A 22 -20.06 -11.33 -1.89
CA HIS A 22 -20.99 -10.93 -0.83
C HIS A 22 -22.43 -11.40 -1.13
N GLU A 23 -22.95 -11.04 -2.29
CA GLU A 23 -24.28 -11.43 -2.75
C GLU A 23 -24.39 -12.96 -2.85
N PHE A 24 -23.33 -13.63 -3.32
CA PHE A 24 -23.29 -15.09 -3.39
C PHE A 24 -23.44 -15.73 -2.00
N GLY A 25 -22.87 -15.13 -0.95
CA GLY A 25 -23.05 -15.56 0.44
C GLY A 25 -24.53 -15.56 0.84
N HIS A 26 -25.21 -14.43 0.67
CA HIS A 26 -26.65 -14.32 0.93
C HIS A 26 -27.47 -15.34 0.14
N PHE A 27 -27.19 -15.44 -1.16
CA PHE A 27 -27.82 -16.38 -2.08
C PHE A 27 -27.70 -17.84 -1.64
N TRP A 28 -26.48 -18.27 -1.34
CA TRP A 28 -26.17 -19.65 -1.02
C TRP A 28 -26.86 -20.10 0.26
N VAL A 29 -26.80 -19.27 1.31
CA VAL A 29 -27.48 -19.57 2.59
C VAL A 29 -29.00 -19.48 2.44
N ALA A 30 -29.52 -18.51 1.69
CA ALA A 30 -30.97 -18.38 1.46
C ALA A 30 -31.57 -19.66 0.85
N ARG A 31 -30.94 -20.20 -0.21
CA ARG A 31 -31.37 -21.47 -0.82
C ARG A 31 -31.29 -22.64 0.15
N ARG A 32 -30.24 -22.70 0.99
CA ARG A 32 -30.07 -23.77 1.98
C ARG A 32 -31.09 -23.70 3.11
N CYS A 33 -31.57 -22.50 3.45
CA CYS A 33 -32.70 -22.30 4.37
C CYS A 33 -34.08 -22.51 3.72
N GLY A 34 -34.12 -22.94 2.45
CA GLY A 34 -35.35 -23.15 1.70
C GLY A 34 -36.10 -21.86 1.42
N ILE A 35 -35.39 -20.74 1.25
CA ILE A 35 -35.96 -19.47 0.78
C ILE A 35 -35.90 -19.47 -0.75
N ARG A 36 -36.99 -19.06 -1.40
CA ARG A 36 -37.00 -18.91 -2.85
C ARG A 36 -36.25 -17.64 -3.21
N VAL A 37 -35.20 -17.79 -4.02
CA VAL A 37 -34.49 -16.67 -4.64
C VAL A 37 -35.02 -16.50 -6.06
N GLU A 38 -35.59 -15.34 -6.34
CA GLU A 38 -36.17 -15.03 -7.64
C GLU A 38 -35.10 -14.58 -8.64
N ARG A 39 -34.13 -13.78 -8.17
CA ARG A 39 -33.08 -13.23 -9.02
C ARG A 39 -31.75 -13.11 -8.30
N PHE A 40 -30.68 -13.51 -8.97
CA PHE A 40 -29.30 -13.23 -8.60
C PHE A 40 -28.68 -12.37 -9.70
N SER A 41 -28.40 -11.10 -9.42
CA SER A 41 -27.87 -10.16 -10.41
C SER A 41 -26.45 -9.75 -10.08
N ILE A 42 -25.56 -9.89 -11.06
CA ILE A 42 -24.24 -9.26 -11.08
C ILE A 42 -24.38 -7.96 -11.89
N GLY A 43 -24.22 -6.84 -11.22
CA GLY A 43 -24.43 -5.50 -11.76
C GLY A 43 -25.89 -5.03 -11.73
N PHE A 44 -26.10 -3.82 -12.26
CA PHE A 44 -27.38 -3.13 -12.36
C PHE A 44 -27.77 -2.75 -13.79
N GLY A 45 -29.05 -2.42 -13.97
CA GLY A 45 -29.58 -1.91 -15.23
C GLY A 45 -29.97 -3.01 -16.22
N LYS A 46 -29.78 -2.75 -17.51
CA LYS A 46 -30.20 -3.66 -18.59
C LYS A 46 -29.43 -4.97 -18.52
N ALA A 47 -30.16 -6.10 -18.53
CA ALA A 47 -29.57 -7.43 -18.61
C ALA A 47 -28.82 -7.61 -19.94
N LEU A 48 -27.52 -7.87 -19.87
CA LEU A 48 -26.71 -8.32 -21.00
C LEU A 48 -26.91 -9.80 -21.25
N TRP A 49 -27.03 -10.56 -20.17
CA TRP A 49 -27.24 -12.00 -20.20
C TRP A 49 -28.16 -12.42 -19.06
N ARG A 50 -29.01 -13.42 -19.32
CA ARG A 50 -29.91 -14.01 -18.33
C ARG A 50 -30.03 -15.52 -18.52
N ARG A 51 -30.10 -16.27 -17.42
CA ARG A 51 -30.36 -17.71 -17.42
C ARG A 51 -31.16 -18.10 -16.19
N MET A 52 -32.17 -18.94 -16.38
CA MET A 52 -32.95 -19.50 -15.27
C MET A 52 -32.42 -20.88 -14.88
N ASP A 53 -32.33 -21.16 -13.59
CA ASP A 53 -32.00 -22.49 -13.08
C ASP A 53 -33.23 -23.38 -12.84
N LYS A 54 -32.98 -24.64 -12.44
CA LYS A 54 -34.04 -25.62 -12.16
C LYS A 54 -34.93 -25.25 -10.97
N GLN A 55 -34.50 -24.35 -10.10
CA GLN A 55 -35.27 -23.90 -8.93
C GLN A 55 -35.99 -22.57 -9.20
N GLY A 56 -35.91 -22.05 -10.43
CA GLY A 56 -36.61 -20.84 -10.84
C GLY A 56 -35.88 -19.55 -10.46
N THR A 57 -34.59 -19.60 -10.12
CA THR A 57 -33.77 -18.40 -9.93
C THR A 57 -33.29 -17.88 -11.27
N GLU A 58 -33.51 -16.60 -11.54
CA GLU A 58 -32.96 -15.88 -12.70
C GLU A 58 -31.56 -15.34 -12.37
N PHE A 59 -30.53 -15.86 -13.03
CA PHE A 59 -29.18 -15.32 -12.99
C PHE A 59 -29.00 -14.27 -14.07
N VAL A 60 -28.58 -13.07 -13.70
CA VAL A 60 -28.44 -11.92 -14.60
C VAL A 60 -27.02 -11.36 -14.54
N ILE A 61 -26.43 -11.09 -15.69
CA ILE A 61 -25.26 -10.22 -15.82
C ILE A 61 -25.77 -8.93 -16.47
N ALA A 62 -25.68 -7.81 -15.76
CA ALA A 62 -26.21 -6.52 -16.18
C ALA A 62 -25.11 -5.60 -16.73
N LEU A 63 -25.53 -4.57 -17.47
CA LEU A 63 -24.63 -3.65 -18.16
C LEU A 63 -23.71 -2.87 -17.22
N ILE A 64 -24.20 -2.49 -16.04
CA ILE A 64 -23.43 -1.68 -15.08
C ILE A 64 -22.80 -2.62 -14.05
N PRO A 65 -21.48 -2.85 -14.06
CA PRO A 65 -20.80 -3.81 -13.17
C PRO A 65 -20.62 -3.32 -11.72
N LEU A 66 -21.16 -2.14 -11.38
CA LEU A 66 -21.02 -1.50 -10.07
C LEU A 66 -22.03 -2.07 -9.06
N GLY A 67 -21.88 -3.36 -8.72
CA GLY A 67 -22.61 -4.00 -7.63
C GLY A 67 -23.37 -5.26 -8.02
N GLY A 68 -24.44 -5.56 -7.30
CA GLY A 68 -25.24 -6.76 -7.49
C GLY A 68 -26.35 -6.82 -6.45
N TYR A 69 -27.28 -7.76 -6.59
CA TYR A 69 -28.31 -8.00 -5.59
C TYR A 69 -28.87 -9.41 -5.67
N VAL A 70 -29.32 -9.92 -4.52
CA VAL A 70 -30.14 -11.13 -4.40
C VAL A 70 -31.58 -10.76 -4.07
N LYS A 71 -32.49 -10.97 -5.03
CA LYS A 71 -33.94 -10.81 -4.79
C LYS A 71 -34.50 -12.08 -4.19
N MET A 72 -34.84 -12.03 -2.90
CA MET A 72 -35.50 -13.12 -2.18
C MET A 72 -37.01 -12.88 -2.15
N LEU A 73 -37.78 -13.96 -2.15
CA LEU A 73 -39.23 -13.90 -1.96
C LEU A 73 -39.53 -13.35 -0.57
N ASP A 74 -40.29 -12.25 -0.47
CA ASP A 74 -40.68 -11.61 0.79
C ASP A 74 -42.05 -10.96 0.66
N GLU A 75 -42.96 -11.29 1.58
CA GLU A 75 -44.35 -10.78 1.58
C GLU A 75 -44.46 -9.28 1.86
N ARG A 76 -43.40 -8.66 2.41
CA ARG A 76 -43.37 -7.21 2.66
C ARG A 76 -43.08 -6.41 1.41
N VAL A 77 -42.52 -7.05 0.38
CA VAL A 77 -42.11 -6.40 -0.86
C VAL A 77 -43.14 -6.63 -1.95
N GLU A 78 -43.64 -7.86 -2.10
CA GLU A 78 -44.60 -8.25 -3.12
C GLU A 78 -45.65 -9.23 -2.57
N ALA A 79 -46.83 -9.28 -3.18
CA ALA A 79 -47.89 -10.21 -2.78
C ALA A 79 -47.51 -11.66 -3.14
N VAL A 80 -47.50 -12.57 -2.16
CA VAL A 80 -47.10 -13.97 -2.34
C VAL A 80 -48.32 -14.90 -2.24
N ALA A 81 -48.46 -15.80 -3.21
CA ALA A 81 -49.49 -16.84 -3.21
C ALA A 81 -49.45 -17.69 -1.93
N PRO A 82 -50.59 -18.11 -1.36
CA PRO A 82 -50.64 -18.84 -0.10
C PRO A 82 -49.74 -20.09 -0.07
N GLU A 83 -49.67 -20.85 -1.16
CA GLU A 83 -48.81 -22.04 -1.29
C GLU A 83 -47.30 -21.74 -1.33
N MET A 84 -46.90 -20.49 -1.54
CA MET A 84 -45.49 -20.08 -1.66
C MET A 84 -44.96 -19.35 -0.42
N ARG A 85 -45.83 -19.03 0.54
CA ARG A 85 -45.49 -18.26 1.75
C ARG A 85 -44.41 -18.93 2.58
N HIS A 86 -44.38 -20.27 2.67
CA HIS A 86 -43.35 -20.96 3.44
C HIS A 86 -41.95 -20.85 2.82
N TYR A 87 -41.83 -20.45 1.55
CA TYR A 87 -40.57 -20.12 0.91
C TYR A 87 -40.16 -18.65 1.07
N ALA A 88 -41.01 -17.80 1.67
CA ALA A 88 -40.71 -16.39 1.86
C ALA A 88 -39.72 -16.18 3.02
N PHE A 89 -38.80 -15.22 2.85
CA PHE A 89 -37.76 -14.87 3.82
C PHE A 89 -38.35 -14.50 5.18
N ASN A 90 -39.40 -13.68 5.19
CA ASN A 90 -40.06 -13.19 6.40
C ASN A 90 -40.73 -14.30 7.24
N ASN A 91 -41.07 -15.44 6.63
CA ASN A 91 -41.67 -16.59 7.31
C ASN A 91 -40.66 -17.60 7.86
N LYS A 92 -39.36 -17.40 7.62
CA LYS A 92 -38.31 -18.23 8.22
C LYS A 92 -38.08 -17.86 9.68
N THR A 93 -37.51 -18.81 10.42
CA THR A 93 -37.13 -18.60 11.82
C THR A 93 -36.13 -17.45 11.94
N VAL A 94 -36.08 -16.82 13.12
CA VAL A 94 -35.14 -15.71 13.39
C VAL A 94 -33.70 -16.14 13.11
N GLY A 95 -33.31 -17.36 13.51
CA GLY A 95 -31.97 -17.89 13.26
C GLY A 95 -31.65 -18.05 11.78
N GLN A 96 -32.59 -18.53 10.97
CA GLN A 96 -32.40 -18.64 9.51
C GLN A 96 -32.25 -17.27 8.84
N ARG A 97 -33.08 -16.29 9.23
CA ARG A 97 -32.98 -14.92 8.69
C ARG A 97 -31.66 -14.27 9.09
N ALA A 98 -31.26 -14.41 10.36
CA ALA A 98 -29.98 -13.92 10.84
C ALA A 98 -28.79 -14.56 10.10
N ALA A 99 -28.83 -15.88 9.88
CA ALA A 99 -27.79 -16.59 9.12
C ALA A 99 -27.68 -16.07 7.68
N VAL A 100 -28.81 -15.85 7.00
CA VAL A 100 -28.81 -15.29 5.63
C VAL A 100 -28.22 -13.89 5.61
N ILE A 101 -28.59 -13.01 6.54
CA ILE A 101 -28.06 -11.64 6.61
C ILE A 101 -26.55 -11.65 6.94
N ALA A 102 -26.10 -12.53 7.83
CA ALA A 102 -24.68 -12.64 8.16
C ALA A 102 -23.84 -13.29 7.03
N ALA A 103 -24.47 -14.06 6.14
CA ALA A 103 -23.77 -14.83 5.12
C ALA A 103 -22.95 -14.00 4.14
N GLY A 104 -23.42 -12.81 3.77
CA GLY A 104 -22.69 -11.91 2.86
C GLY A 104 -21.36 -11.44 3.45
N PRO A 105 -21.36 -10.79 4.64
CA PRO A 105 -20.13 -10.43 5.33
C PRO A 105 -19.17 -11.61 5.58
N ILE A 106 -19.70 -12.76 6.01
CA ILE A 106 -18.91 -13.97 6.24
C ILE A 106 -18.26 -14.48 4.94
N ALA A 107 -18.99 -14.45 3.81
CA ALA A 107 -18.45 -14.84 2.52
C ALA A 107 -17.29 -13.94 2.09
N ASN A 108 -17.39 -12.63 2.33
CA ASN A 108 -16.28 -11.70 2.06
C ASN A 108 -15.07 -11.95 2.98
N PHE A 109 -15.30 -12.31 4.24
CA PHE A 109 -14.20 -12.68 5.15
C PHE A 109 -13.47 -13.93 4.67
N ILE A 110 -14.21 -14.99 4.29
CA ILE A 110 -13.62 -16.21 3.71
C ILE A 110 -12.89 -15.88 2.39
N PHE A 111 -13.47 -15.01 1.57
CA PHE A 111 -12.85 -14.57 0.32
C PHE A 111 -11.56 -13.79 0.54
N ALA A 112 -11.49 -12.94 1.56
CA ALA A 112 -10.26 -12.23 1.91
C ALA A 112 -9.14 -13.21 2.27
N ILE A 113 -9.42 -14.23 3.08
CA ILE A 113 -8.47 -15.30 3.39
C ILE A 113 -8.04 -16.03 2.11
N PHE A 114 -8.99 -16.41 1.25
CA PHE A 114 -8.67 -17.06 -0.03
C PHE A 114 -7.83 -16.18 -0.96
N ALA A 115 -8.13 -14.88 -1.04
CA ALA A 115 -7.40 -13.94 -1.89
C ALA A 115 -5.97 -13.73 -1.38
N TYR A 116 -5.79 -13.52 -0.06
CA TYR A 116 -4.45 -13.44 0.54
C TYR A 116 -3.67 -14.75 0.38
N TRP A 117 -4.34 -15.88 0.53
CA TRP A 117 -3.76 -17.19 0.30
C TRP A 117 -3.18 -17.32 -1.12
N LEU A 118 -3.96 -16.93 -2.13
CA LEU A 118 -3.51 -16.92 -3.53
C LEU A 118 -2.33 -15.95 -3.74
N VAL A 119 -2.42 -14.75 -3.17
CA VAL A 119 -1.36 -13.73 -3.24
C VAL A 119 -0.05 -14.23 -2.63
N PHE A 120 -0.11 -14.92 -1.48
CA PHE A 120 1.05 -15.49 -0.81
C PHE A 120 1.64 -16.71 -1.53
N ILE A 121 0.83 -17.47 -2.28
CA ILE A 121 1.34 -18.54 -3.16
C ILE A 121 2.08 -17.94 -4.37
N ILE A 122 1.52 -16.88 -4.96
CA ILE A 122 2.15 -16.19 -6.11
C ILE A 122 3.45 -15.51 -5.68
N GLY A 123 3.46 -14.95 -4.47
CA GLY A 123 4.58 -14.22 -3.90
C GLY A 123 4.36 -12.71 -3.95
N VAL A 124 4.60 -12.06 -2.81
CA VAL A 124 4.49 -10.61 -2.66
C VAL A 124 5.88 -9.99 -2.74
N PRO A 125 6.16 -9.10 -3.70
CA PRO A 125 7.44 -8.42 -3.76
C PRO A 125 7.58 -7.49 -2.54
N GLY A 126 8.72 -7.59 -1.87
CA GLY A 126 9.07 -6.83 -0.69
C GLY A 126 10.51 -6.33 -0.75
N VAL A 127 10.86 -5.53 0.25
CA VAL A 127 12.24 -5.03 0.43
C VAL A 127 12.74 -5.52 1.77
N ARG A 128 13.91 -6.15 1.76
CA ARG A 128 14.58 -6.65 2.95
C ARG A 128 14.85 -5.48 3.91
N PRO A 129 14.70 -5.69 5.23
CA PRO A 129 14.76 -4.60 6.19
C PRO A 129 16.21 -4.20 6.53
N VAL A 130 16.93 -3.66 5.55
CA VAL A 130 18.33 -3.26 5.70
C VAL A 130 18.45 -1.78 6.00
N VAL A 131 19.12 -1.46 7.11
CA VAL A 131 19.40 -0.09 7.56
C VAL A 131 20.28 0.62 6.54
N GLY A 132 19.77 1.70 5.96
CA GLY A 132 20.51 2.59 5.07
C GLY A 132 21.34 3.61 5.82
N GLU A 133 20.71 4.34 6.74
CA GLU A 133 21.35 5.33 7.63
C GLU A 133 20.69 5.29 9.01
N ILE A 134 21.38 5.83 10.02
CA ILE A 134 20.85 5.98 11.38
C ILE A 134 20.87 7.45 11.76
N THR A 135 19.73 7.97 12.22
CA THR A 135 19.63 9.33 12.73
C THR A 135 20.45 9.45 14.02
N PRO A 136 21.39 10.43 14.13
CA PRO A 136 22.16 10.65 15.35
C PRO A 136 21.26 10.88 16.57
N ASN A 137 21.70 10.42 17.75
CA ASN A 137 20.99 10.54 19.04
C ASN A 137 19.59 9.89 19.10
N SER A 138 19.20 9.13 18.07
CA SER A 138 17.93 8.41 18.05
C SER A 138 17.93 7.17 18.94
N VAL A 139 16.75 6.59 19.14
CA VAL A 139 16.55 5.32 19.86
C VAL A 139 17.39 4.19 19.24
N ALA A 140 17.40 4.10 17.90
CA ALA A 140 18.21 3.11 17.19
C ALA A 140 19.72 3.34 17.35
N ALA A 141 20.16 4.61 17.39
CA ALA A 141 21.55 4.96 17.65
C ALA A 141 21.98 4.56 19.06
N GLN A 142 21.14 4.79 20.07
CA GLN A 142 21.38 4.39 21.46
C GLN A 142 21.46 2.86 21.61
N ALA A 143 20.66 2.13 20.84
CA ALA A 143 20.72 0.67 20.75
C ALA A 143 21.91 0.12 19.93
N GLN A 144 22.80 1.00 19.45
CA GLN A 144 24.00 0.65 18.68
C GLN A 144 23.67 -0.15 17.40
N ILE A 145 22.58 0.19 16.73
CA ILE A 145 22.25 -0.35 15.41
C ILE A 145 23.12 0.39 14.39
N ALA A 146 23.79 -0.37 13.52
CA ALA A 146 24.71 0.19 12.54
C ALA A 146 24.09 0.22 11.14
N LYS A 147 24.59 1.13 10.30
CA LYS A 147 24.34 1.13 8.86
C LYS A 147 24.73 -0.21 8.24
N GLY A 148 23.93 -0.70 7.29
CA GLY A 148 24.15 -1.97 6.61
C GLY A 148 23.78 -3.20 7.44
N THR A 149 23.16 -3.03 8.61
CA THR A 149 22.54 -4.14 9.35
C THR A 149 21.16 -4.45 8.81
N GLU A 150 20.78 -5.71 8.81
CA GLU A 150 19.45 -6.21 8.47
C GLU A 150 18.70 -6.60 9.73
N LEU A 151 17.46 -6.13 9.88
CA LEU A 151 16.57 -6.53 10.97
C LEU A 151 16.00 -7.91 10.67
N LYS A 152 16.37 -8.92 11.45
CA LYS A 152 15.94 -10.31 11.26
C LYS A 152 14.64 -10.60 12.02
N ALA A 153 14.51 -10.09 13.24
CA ALA A 153 13.32 -10.33 14.05
C ALA A 153 13.09 -9.21 15.09
N ILE A 154 11.85 -9.13 15.60
CA ILE A 154 11.46 -8.29 16.73
C ILE A 154 10.80 -9.19 17.78
N ASP A 155 11.36 -9.25 18.99
CA ASP A 155 10.94 -10.16 20.06
C ASP A 155 10.78 -11.62 19.58
N GLY A 156 11.71 -12.07 18.73
CA GLY A 156 11.72 -13.43 18.16
C GLY A 156 10.78 -13.65 16.97
N ILE A 157 9.97 -12.66 16.58
CA ILE A 157 9.10 -12.75 15.39
C ILE A 157 9.89 -12.29 14.16
N GLU A 158 10.06 -13.18 13.18
CA GLU A 158 10.81 -12.91 11.96
C GLU A 158 10.22 -11.74 11.16
N THR A 159 11.09 -10.88 10.65
CA THR A 159 10.74 -9.71 9.85
C THR A 159 11.37 -9.82 8.46
N PRO A 160 10.74 -10.53 7.51
CA PRO A 160 11.33 -10.75 6.18
C PRO A 160 11.38 -9.48 5.32
N ASP A 161 10.57 -8.48 5.63
CA ASP A 161 10.45 -7.23 4.91
C ASP A 161 10.13 -6.04 5.85
N TRP A 162 10.17 -4.83 5.30
CA TRP A 162 9.83 -3.62 6.07
C TRP A 162 8.36 -3.52 6.49
N ASP A 163 7.41 -4.22 5.86
CA ASP A 163 6.01 -4.24 6.30
C ASP A 163 5.92 -4.99 7.64
N ALA A 164 6.54 -6.17 7.71
CA ALA A 164 6.66 -6.95 8.93
C ALA A 164 7.33 -6.17 10.06
N VAL A 165 8.43 -5.46 9.79
CA VAL A 165 9.08 -4.59 10.80
C VAL A 165 8.11 -3.53 11.31
N ARG A 166 7.43 -2.79 10.42
CA ARG A 166 6.50 -1.73 10.83
C ARG A 166 5.38 -2.28 11.70
N MET A 167 4.79 -3.40 11.28
CA MET A 167 3.70 -4.04 12.02
C MET A 167 4.15 -4.49 13.41
N GLN A 168 5.33 -5.09 13.51
CA GLN A 168 5.86 -5.51 14.81
C GLN A 168 6.18 -4.32 15.71
N LEU A 169 6.72 -3.22 15.16
CA LEU A 169 6.97 -2.00 15.93
C LEU A 169 5.70 -1.31 16.42
N VAL A 170 4.64 -1.26 15.60
CA VAL A 170 3.33 -0.75 16.02
C VAL A 170 2.79 -1.55 17.21
N ALA A 171 2.96 -2.87 17.21
CA ALA A 171 2.58 -3.73 18.34
C ALA A 171 3.42 -3.49 19.61
N LYS A 172 4.52 -2.72 19.56
CA LYS A 172 5.33 -2.35 20.73
C LYS A 172 5.02 -0.96 21.28
N ILE A 173 4.05 -0.24 20.72
CA ILE A 173 3.64 1.05 21.26
C ILE A 173 3.16 0.86 22.71
N GLY A 174 3.72 1.63 23.63
CA GLY A 174 3.42 1.55 25.06
C GLY A 174 4.29 0.55 25.84
N ASN A 175 5.08 -0.30 25.17
CA ASN A 175 6.03 -1.15 25.85
C ASN A 175 7.27 -0.35 26.29
N PRO A 176 7.93 -0.70 27.41
CA PRO A 176 9.14 0.00 27.85
C PRO A 176 10.37 -0.33 27.00
N GLN A 177 10.40 -1.51 26.38
CA GLN A 177 11.52 -1.97 25.55
C GLN A 177 11.07 -3.03 24.55
N THR A 178 11.91 -3.29 23.56
CA THR A 178 11.79 -4.40 22.61
C THR A 178 13.17 -4.97 22.27
N ILE A 179 13.24 -6.21 21.81
CA ILE A 179 14.48 -6.85 21.33
C ILE A 179 14.46 -6.88 19.81
N LEU A 180 15.45 -6.25 19.18
CA LEU A 180 15.70 -6.37 17.75
C LEU A 180 16.84 -7.35 17.50
N THR A 181 16.54 -8.47 16.85
CA THR A 181 17.57 -9.37 16.33
C THR A 181 18.05 -8.81 14.99
N VAL A 182 19.32 -8.45 14.91
CA VAL A 182 19.95 -7.87 13.72
C VAL A 182 21.11 -8.73 13.22
N ALA A 183 21.48 -8.61 11.96
CA ALA A 183 22.72 -9.20 11.43
C ALA A 183 23.35 -8.25 10.41
N PRO A 184 24.70 -8.21 10.25
CA PRO A 184 25.31 -7.57 9.09
C PRO A 184 24.71 -8.13 7.79
N PHE A 185 24.36 -7.26 6.86
CA PHE A 185 23.71 -7.67 5.61
C PHE A 185 24.54 -8.72 4.86
N GLY A 186 23.87 -9.77 4.37
CA GLY A 186 24.51 -10.90 3.70
C GLY A 186 25.10 -11.96 4.64
N THR A 187 25.04 -11.76 5.96
CA THR A 187 25.53 -12.72 6.95
C THR A 187 24.38 -13.34 7.77
N ASN A 188 24.68 -14.46 8.43
CA ASN A 188 23.80 -15.09 9.41
C ASN A 188 24.24 -14.82 10.87
N GLN A 189 25.15 -13.87 11.08
CA GLN A 189 25.64 -13.52 12.41
C GLN A 189 24.59 -12.67 13.14
N ARG A 190 23.63 -13.34 13.76
CA ARG A 190 22.55 -12.71 14.50
C ARG A 190 23.06 -12.15 15.84
N GLN A 191 22.64 -10.94 16.15
CA GLN A 191 22.88 -10.27 17.42
C GLN A 191 21.58 -9.63 17.91
N ASP A 192 21.26 -9.80 19.18
CA ASP A 192 20.13 -9.13 19.80
C ASP A 192 20.54 -7.75 20.32
N LYS A 193 19.70 -6.76 20.04
CA LYS A 193 19.82 -5.38 20.51
C LYS A 193 18.58 -5.04 21.34
N ILE A 194 18.80 -4.67 22.59
CA ILE A 194 17.73 -4.15 23.45
C ILE A 194 17.50 -2.69 23.08
N VAL A 195 16.26 -2.36 22.75
CA VAL A 195 15.84 -1.03 22.32
C VAL A 195 14.93 -0.45 23.39
N ASP A 196 15.33 0.67 23.98
CA ASP A 196 14.53 1.41 24.96
C ASP A 196 13.44 2.22 24.27
N LEU A 197 12.18 1.93 24.60
CA LEU A 197 11.01 2.55 23.99
C LEU A 197 10.30 3.51 24.94
N ARG A 198 10.78 3.71 26.19
CA ARG A 198 10.10 4.54 27.21
C ARG A 198 9.85 5.98 26.77
N HIS A 199 10.73 6.50 25.93
CA HIS A 199 10.65 7.86 25.37
C HIS A 199 10.34 7.87 23.87
N TRP A 200 10.00 6.70 23.31
CA TRP A 200 9.63 6.58 21.91
C TRP A 200 8.14 6.91 21.75
N ALA A 201 7.87 8.16 21.40
CA ALA A 201 6.52 8.67 21.17
C ALA A 201 6.43 9.21 19.73
N PHE A 202 5.42 8.76 18.99
CA PHE A 202 5.13 9.20 17.62
C PHE A 202 3.62 9.08 17.37
N GLU A 203 3.14 9.75 16.32
CA GLU A 203 1.76 9.61 15.86
C GLU A 203 1.70 8.53 14.77
N PRO A 204 1.16 7.32 15.03
CA PRO A 204 1.24 6.20 14.09
C PRO A 204 0.54 6.45 12.75
N ASP A 205 -0.49 7.30 12.75
CA ASP A 205 -1.24 7.68 11.54
C ASP A 205 -0.49 8.71 10.67
N LYS A 206 0.55 9.35 11.20
CA LYS A 206 1.29 10.43 10.52
C LYS A 206 2.77 10.13 10.32
N GLN A 207 3.35 9.25 11.14
CA GLN A 207 4.78 9.00 11.20
C GLN A 207 5.06 7.50 11.05
N ASP A 208 6.10 7.17 10.28
CA ASP A 208 6.54 5.78 10.11
C ASP A 208 7.28 5.33 11.40
N PRO A 209 6.88 4.20 12.03
CA PRO A 209 7.53 3.70 13.24
C PRO A 209 9.02 3.38 13.06
N VAL A 210 9.45 3.03 11.84
CA VAL A 210 10.85 2.73 11.55
C VAL A 210 11.68 4.01 11.59
N THR A 211 11.20 5.07 10.93
CA THR A 211 11.93 6.35 10.90
C THR A 211 11.84 7.11 12.21
N SER A 212 10.77 6.92 13.00
CA SER A 212 10.65 7.49 14.34
C SER A 212 11.63 6.87 15.34
N LEU A 213 12.02 5.60 15.17
CA LEU A 213 13.16 5.00 15.88
C LEU A 213 14.52 5.56 15.45
N GLY A 214 14.56 6.31 14.34
CA GLY A 214 15.78 6.83 13.73
C GLY A 214 16.44 5.88 12.75
N ILE A 215 15.73 4.84 12.28
CA ILE A 215 16.21 3.95 11.23
C ILE A 215 15.75 4.52 9.88
N GLN A 216 16.70 4.80 8.98
CA GLN A 216 16.38 5.15 7.60
C GLN A 216 16.56 3.92 6.72
N PRO A 217 15.48 3.39 6.12
CA PRO A 217 15.57 2.23 5.22
C PRO A 217 16.53 2.45 4.06
N ARG A 218 17.29 1.41 3.70
CA ARG A 218 18.02 1.40 2.43
C ARG A 218 17.00 1.47 1.29
N SER A 219 17.13 2.49 0.46
CA SER A 219 16.22 2.77 -0.66
C SER A 219 16.99 3.11 -1.93
N ALA A 220 16.27 3.32 -3.03
CA ALA A 220 16.86 3.83 -4.27
C ALA A 220 17.54 5.18 -4.00
N GLN A 221 18.76 5.34 -4.52
CA GLN A 221 19.53 6.56 -4.32
C GLN A 221 19.18 7.58 -5.39
N ILE A 222 18.85 8.80 -4.98
CA ILE A 222 18.66 9.92 -5.89
C ILE A 222 19.99 10.67 -5.96
N ASP A 223 20.63 10.59 -7.13
CA ASP A 223 21.92 11.23 -7.37
C ASP A 223 21.74 12.74 -7.65
N THR A 224 22.79 13.53 -7.46
CA THR A 224 22.83 14.94 -7.88
C THR A 224 23.12 15.12 -9.37
N VAL A 225 23.22 14.00 -10.11
CA VAL A 225 23.31 13.95 -11.57
C VAL A 225 21.93 14.16 -12.18
N LEU A 226 21.84 15.06 -13.15
CA LEU A 226 20.62 15.31 -13.90
C LEU A 226 20.42 14.20 -14.94
N ALA A 227 19.30 13.48 -14.87
CA ALA A 227 18.89 12.56 -15.93
C ALA A 227 18.28 13.31 -17.11
N GLU A 228 17.51 14.36 -16.83
CA GLU A 228 16.81 15.15 -17.83
C GLU A 228 16.70 16.62 -17.39
N VAL A 229 16.74 17.53 -18.37
CA VAL A 229 16.43 18.94 -18.19
C VAL A 229 15.28 19.30 -19.12
N GLN A 230 14.19 19.82 -18.56
CA GLN A 230 12.96 20.10 -19.33
C GLN A 230 13.14 21.28 -20.27
N THR A 231 12.60 21.16 -21.48
CA THR A 231 12.59 22.25 -22.47
C THR A 231 11.81 23.48 -21.94
N GLY A 232 12.37 24.68 -22.13
CA GLY A 232 11.80 25.96 -21.70
C GLY A 232 11.94 26.25 -20.20
N SER A 233 12.55 25.35 -19.42
CA SER A 233 12.69 25.50 -17.97
C SER A 233 13.76 26.50 -17.55
N ALA A 234 13.66 27.02 -16.32
CA ALA A 234 14.72 27.77 -15.66
C ALA A 234 16.10 27.08 -15.73
N ALA A 235 16.15 25.77 -15.55
CA ALA A 235 17.40 25.02 -15.65
C ALA A 235 17.99 25.02 -17.05
N GLN A 236 17.17 24.85 -18.09
CA GLN A 236 17.64 24.95 -19.47
C GLN A 236 18.14 26.36 -19.78
N LYS A 237 17.41 27.41 -19.35
CA LYS A 237 17.83 28.81 -19.51
C LYS A 237 19.16 29.11 -18.80
N ALA A 238 19.41 28.46 -17.67
CA ALA A 238 20.66 28.52 -16.92
C ALA A 238 21.82 27.72 -17.56
N GLY A 239 21.55 26.97 -18.64
CA GLY A 239 22.56 26.19 -19.36
C GLY A 239 22.83 24.80 -18.78
N LEU A 240 21.99 24.30 -17.88
CA LEU A 240 22.06 22.93 -17.37
C LEU A 240 21.70 21.92 -18.47
N GLN A 241 22.35 20.77 -18.44
CA GLN A 241 22.20 19.69 -19.40
C GLN A 241 22.03 18.34 -18.68
N ALA A 242 21.45 17.37 -19.37
CA ALA A 242 21.44 15.98 -18.89
C ALA A 242 22.88 15.48 -18.77
N GLY A 243 23.18 14.79 -17.67
CA GLY A 243 24.52 14.31 -17.31
C GLY A 243 25.29 15.25 -16.39
N ASP A 244 24.87 16.51 -16.20
CA ASP A 244 25.50 17.42 -15.25
C ASP A 244 25.31 16.90 -13.82
N ARG A 245 26.37 16.95 -13.01
CA ARG A 245 26.29 16.70 -11.56
C ARG A 245 26.32 18.04 -10.83
N ILE A 246 25.29 18.34 -10.05
CA ILE A 246 25.32 19.52 -9.17
C ILE A 246 26.17 19.19 -7.95
N VAL A 247 27.26 19.92 -7.75
CA VAL A 247 28.22 19.68 -6.66
C VAL A 247 28.14 20.75 -5.57
N LYS A 248 27.77 21.99 -5.90
CA LYS A 248 27.50 23.05 -4.91
C LYS A 248 26.33 23.94 -5.29
N VAL A 249 25.71 24.52 -4.27
CA VAL A 249 24.71 25.59 -4.39
C VAL A 249 25.08 26.69 -3.40
N ASP A 250 25.22 27.93 -3.87
CA ASP A 250 25.63 29.10 -3.09
C ASP A 250 26.90 28.86 -2.25
N GLY A 251 27.87 28.17 -2.86
CA GLY A 251 29.15 27.81 -2.23
C GLY A 251 29.09 26.63 -1.26
N GLN A 252 27.91 26.10 -0.95
CA GLN A 252 27.74 24.96 -0.05
C GLN A 252 27.77 23.63 -0.82
N PRO A 253 28.55 22.62 -0.37
CA PRO A 253 28.53 21.28 -0.96
C PRO A 253 27.13 20.65 -0.95
N LEU A 254 26.71 20.12 -2.09
CA LEU A 254 25.46 19.42 -2.26
C LEU A 254 25.69 17.91 -2.29
N THR A 255 25.33 17.23 -1.21
CA THR A 255 25.43 15.76 -1.09
C THR A 255 24.09 15.04 -1.22
N GLN A 256 22.98 15.76 -1.07
CA GLN A 256 21.63 15.21 -1.09
C GLN A 256 20.74 15.99 -2.05
N TRP A 257 20.08 15.26 -2.94
CA TRP A 257 19.14 15.86 -3.91
C TRP A 257 18.03 16.69 -3.25
N MET A 258 17.49 16.23 -2.13
CA MET A 258 16.40 16.94 -1.43
C MET A 258 16.81 18.33 -0.92
N THR A 259 18.09 18.52 -0.60
CA THR A 259 18.61 19.85 -0.23
C THR A 259 18.50 20.81 -1.41
N PHE A 260 18.83 20.36 -2.62
CA PHE A 260 18.68 21.16 -3.84
C PHE A 260 17.22 21.46 -4.15
N VAL A 261 16.33 20.48 -4.01
CA VAL A 261 14.88 20.68 -4.20
C VAL A 261 14.35 21.74 -3.24
N ASN A 262 14.73 21.69 -1.96
CA ASN A 262 14.30 22.69 -0.98
C ASN A 262 14.84 24.09 -1.33
N LEU A 263 16.13 24.21 -1.68
CA LEU A 263 16.75 25.48 -2.07
C LEU A 263 16.05 26.11 -3.27
N VAL A 264 15.74 25.32 -4.30
CA VAL A 264 14.98 25.79 -5.48
C VAL A 264 13.58 26.22 -5.09
N ARG A 265 12.83 25.38 -4.34
CA ARG A 265 11.45 25.66 -3.94
C ARG A 265 11.34 26.94 -3.13
N ASP A 266 12.27 27.17 -2.22
CA ASP A 266 12.22 28.28 -1.26
C ASP A 266 12.74 29.61 -1.85
N ASN A 267 13.28 29.60 -3.08
CA ASN A 267 13.87 30.76 -3.75
C ASN A 267 13.27 31.05 -5.15
N PRO A 268 11.96 31.26 -5.29
CA PRO A 268 11.35 31.63 -6.57
C PRO A 268 11.89 32.99 -7.07
N GLY A 269 12.34 33.05 -8.32
CA GLY A 269 12.85 34.27 -8.97
C GLY A 269 14.19 34.79 -8.45
N LYS A 270 14.80 34.12 -7.46
CA LYS A 270 16.11 34.49 -6.92
C LYS A 270 17.20 33.66 -7.58
N ALA A 271 18.28 34.31 -7.99
CA ALA A 271 19.43 33.64 -8.56
C ALA A 271 20.14 32.79 -7.50
N LEU A 272 20.40 31.53 -7.83
CA LEU A 272 21.19 30.57 -7.06
C LEU A 272 22.48 30.29 -7.83
N ALA A 273 23.63 30.45 -7.17
CA ALA A 273 24.92 30.15 -7.76
C ALA A 273 25.16 28.63 -7.69
N LEU A 274 25.26 27.99 -8.84
CA LEU A 274 25.53 26.56 -8.95
C LEU A 274 27.00 26.34 -9.33
N GLU A 275 27.59 25.30 -8.74
CA GLU A 275 28.79 24.68 -9.28
C GLU A 275 28.39 23.28 -9.72
N ILE A 276 28.60 22.99 -11.01
CA ILE A 276 28.33 21.68 -11.59
C ILE A 276 29.62 21.03 -12.05
N GLU A 277 29.58 19.72 -12.20
CA GLU A 277 30.60 18.94 -12.89
C GLU A 277 30.00 18.39 -14.19
N ARG A 278 30.63 18.73 -15.32
CA ARG A 278 30.28 18.22 -16.65
C ARG A 278 31.52 17.59 -17.26
N GLN A 279 31.43 16.30 -17.58
CA GLN A 279 32.56 15.53 -18.15
C GLN A 279 33.86 15.66 -17.33
N GLY A 280 33.75 15.73 -16.00
CA GLY A 280 34.91 15.87 -15.09
C GLY A 280 35.42 17.30 -14.87
N SER A 281 34.87 18.30 -15.56
CA SER A 281 35.23 19.71 -15.38
C SER A 281 34.21 20.45 -14.52
N ALA A 282 34.68 21.23 -13.55
CA ALA A 282 33.84 22.10 -12.74
C ALA A 282 33.45 23.36 -13.55
N LEU A 283 32.15 23.68 -13.59
CA LEU A 283 31.60 24.83 -14.30
C LEU A 283 30.65 25.62 -13.37
N PRO A 284 30.84 26.93 -13.22
CA PRO A 284 29.87 27.78 -12.53
C PRO A 284 28.68 28.07 -13.45
N LEU A 285 27.47 27.96 -12.91
CA LEU A 285 26.22 28.36 -13.57
C LEU A 285 25.35 29.16 -12.59
N THR A 286 24.44 29.96 -13.11
CA THR A 286 23.47 30.69 -12.28
C THR A 286 22.07 30.24 -12.64
N LEU A 287 21.38 29.62 -11.68
CA LEU A 287 20.00 29.17 -11.83
C LEU A 287 19.06 30.16 -11.18
N THR A 288 18.11 30.70 -11.94
CA THR A 288 17.01 31.50 -11.39
C THR A 288 15.72 30.70 -11.50
N PRO A 289 15.20 30.08 -10.42
CA PRO A 289 14.00 29.27 -10.47
C PRO A 289 12.79 30.08 -10.95
N ASP A 290 11.98 29.50 -11.85
CA ASP A 290 10.71 30.10 -12.26
C ASP A 290 9.73 30.04 -11.07
N ALA A 291 8.89 31.06 -10.86
CA ALA A 291 7.87 31.03 -9.83
C ALA A 291 6.63 30.26 -10.31
N LYS A 292 6.21 29.24 -9.57
CA LYS A 292 4.94 28.54 -9.78
C LYS A 292 4.07 28.63 -8.53
N THR A 293 2.78 28.89 -8.73
CA THR A 293 1.82 28.93 -7.62
C THR A 293 1.32 27.52 -7.33
N VAL A 294 1.65 26.99 -6.15
CA VAL A 294 1.19 25.68 -5.67
C VAL A 294 0.41 25.92 -4.38
N LYS A 295 -0.88 25.54 -4.35
CA LYS A 295 -1.79 25.74 -3.19
C LYS A 295 -1.78 27.18 -2.64
N GLY A 296 -1.70 28.18 -3.51
CA GLY A 296 -1.70 29.60 -3.13
C GLY A 296 -0.37 30.15 -2.62
N LYS A 297 0.70 29.35 -2.56
CA LYS A 297 2.07 29.79 -2.24
C LYS A 297 2.92 29.79 -3.50
N ALA A 298 3.77 30.82 -3.66
CA ALA A 298 4.78 30.85 -4.71
C ALA A 298 5.94 29.93 -4.32
N GLU A 299 6.21 28.93 -5.16
CA GLU A 299 7.33 28.00 -5.03
C GLU A 299 8.22 28.10 -6.27
N GLY A 300 9.54 28.02 -6.09
CA GLY A 300 10.49 28.00 -7.19
C GLY A 300 10.50 26.67 -7.93
N PHE A 301 10.68 26.72 -9.23
CA PHE A 301 10.70 25.56 -10.12
C PHE A 301 11.87 25.63 -11.10
N ALA A 302 12.75 24.63 -11.05
CA ALA A 302 13.92 24.55 -11.92
C ALA A 302 13.67 23.75 -13.21
N GLY A 303 12.80 22.73 -13.19
CA GLY A 303 12.53 21.87 -14.36
C GLY A 303 13.63 20.84 -14.67
N VAL A 304 14.15 20.18 -13.63
CA VAL A 304 15.16 19.11 -13.75
C VAL A 304 14.64 17.79 -13.18
N VAL A 305 15.13 16.68 -13.74
CA VAL A 305 14.86 15.33 -13.26
C VAL A 305 16.18 14.70 -12.82
N PRO A 306 16.31 14.23 -11.58
CA PRO A 306 17.54 13.59 -11.12
C PRO A 306 17.65 12.16 -11.66
N LYS A 307 18.89 11.67 -11.73
CA LYS A 307 19.17 10.25 -11.97
C LYS A 307 18.82 9.45 -10.72
N VAL A 308 17.91 8.50 -10.88
CA VAL A 308 17.54 7.55 -9.82
C VAL A 308 18.33 6.27 -10.02
N ILE A 309 19.15 5.93 -9.04
CA ILE A 309 19.86 4.64 -8.98
C ILE A 309 18.91 3.66 -8.28
N PRO A 310 18.37 2.65 -8.99
CA PRO A 310 17.42 1.72 -8.41
C PRO A 310 18.06 0.90 -7.28
N LEU A 311 17.23 0.44 -6.36
CA LEU A 311 17.68 -0.46 -5.30
C LEU A 311 18.15 -1.79 -5.92
N PRO A 312 19.38 -2.27 -5.61
CA PRO A 312 19.89 -3.53 -6.15
C PRO A 312 19.02 -4.74 -5.79
N GLU A 313 19.01 -5.76 -6.64
CA GLU A 313 18.17 -6.97 -6.48
C GLU A 313 18.41 -7.70 -5.16
N GLU A 314 19.63 -7.66 -4.61
CA GLU A 314 19.98 -8.31 -3.32
C GLU A 314 19.19 -7.79 -2.12
N TYR A 315 18.65 -6.56 -2.20
CA TYR A 315 17.80 -5.97 -1.17
C TYR A 315 16.31 -6.24 -1.42
N LYS A 316 15.94 -6.79 -2.58
CA LYS A 316 14.57 -7.21 -2.87
C LYS A 316 14.35 -8.61 -2.32
N THR A 317 13.12 -8.87 -1.91
CA THR A 317 12.69 -10.18 -1.44
C THR A 317 11.31 -10.48 -2.01
N VAL A 318 10.94 -11.76 -2.04
CA VAL A 318 9.58 -12.17 -2.38
C VAL A 318 9.06 -12.97 -1.21
N ARG A 319 8.01 -12.45 -0.56
CA ARG A 319 7.32 -13.17 0.50
C ARG A 319 6.38 -14.17 -0.14
N GLN A 320 6.81 -15.43 -0.18
CA GLN A 320 6.09 -16.53 -0.80
C GLN A 320 6.03 -17.72 0.15
N TYR A 321 4.88 -18.39 0.20
CA TYR A 321 4.65 -19.55 1.04
C TYR A 321 4.11 -20.73 0.22
N GLY A 322 4.36 -21.95 0.70
CA GLY A 322 3.71 -23.13 0.15
C GLY A 322 2.20 -23.12 0.38
N PRO A 323 1.40 -23.87 -0.41
CA PRO A 323 -0.06 -23.80 -0.36
C PRO A 323 -0.67 -24.03 1.02
N PHE A 324 -0.06 -24.85 1.88
CA PHE A 324 -0.59 -25.09 3.22
C PHE A 324 -0.20 -24.00 4.23
N ALA A 325 1.07 -23.56 4.21
CA ALA A 325 1.55 -22.49 5.09
C ALA A 325 0.86 -21.14 4.79
N ALA A 326 0.58 -20.88 3.50
CA ALA A 326 -0.11 -19.66 3.08
C ALA A 326 -1.51 -19.50 3.70
N ILE A 327 -2.18 -20.59 4.11
CA ILE A 327 -3.53 -20.51 4.71
C ILE A 327 -3.45 -19.86 6.09
N ALA A 328 -2.47 -20.27 6.90
CA ALA A 328 -2.23 -19.69 8.22
C ALA A 328 -1.88 -18.20 8.08
N GLU A 329 -0.92 -17.89 7.22
CA GLU A 329 -0.48 -16.50 6.95
C GLU A 329 -1.61 -15.61 6.42
N ALA A 330 -2.47 -16.12 5.54
CA ALA A 330 -3.62 -15.39 5.02
C ALA A 330 -4.68 -15.13 6.09
N THR A 331 -4.89 -16.10 6.98
CA THR A 331 -5.82 -16.00 8.12
C THR A 331 -5.31 -14.95 9.11
N ASP A 332 -4.03 -15.04 9.48
CA ASP A 332 -3.37 -14.09 10.37
C ASP A 332 -3.38 -12.68 9.80
N LYS A 333 -3.05 -12.50 8.50
CA LYS A 333 -3.10 -11.19 7.84
C LYS A 333 -4.51 -10.61 7.80
N THR A 334 -5.53 -11.45 7.54
CA THR A 334 -6.93 -11.01 7.52
C THR A 334 -7.38 -10.58 8.92
N TRP A 335 -7.05 -11.37 9.94
CA TRP A 335 -7.37 -11.05 11.34
C TRP A 335 -6.66 -9.77 11.82
N GLN A 336 -5.38 -9.64 11.49
CA GLN A 336 -4.57 -8.47 11.82
C GLN A 336 -5.19 -7.19 11.25
N LEU A 337 -5.56 -7.19 9.96
CA LEU A 337 -6.19 -6.03 9.33
C LEU A 337 -7.56 -5.72 9.95
N MET A 338 -8.34 -6.73 10.33
CA MET A 338 -9.59 -6.50 11.04
C MET A 338 -9.37 -5.85 12.39
N SER A 339 -8.42 -6.34 13.20
CA SER A 339 -8.15 -5.79 14.54
C SER A 339 -7.68 -4.34 14.52
N LEU A 340 -7.07 -3.89 13.43
CA LEU A 340 -6.64 -2.49 13.24
C LEU A 340 -7.80 -1.56 12.83
N THR A 341 -8.93 -2.12 12.38
CA THR A 341 -10.08 -1.36 11.88
C THR A 341 -11.27 -1.30 12.84
N VAL A 342 -11.22 -2.02 13.96
CA VAL A 342 -12.30 -2.15 14.95
C VAL A 342 -11.98 -1.38 16.23
#